data_AF-A0A660QI69-F1
#
_entry.id   AF-A0A660QI69-F1
#
_cell.length_a   1.000
_cell.length_b   1.000
_cell.length_c   1.000
_cell.angle_alpha   90.00
_cell.angle_beta   90.00
_cell.angle_gamma   90.00
#
_symmetry.space_group_name_H-M   'P 1'
#
loop_
_entity.id
_entity.type
_entity.pdbx_description
1 polymer ?
#
loop_
_entity_poly.entity_id
_entity_poly.type
_entity_poly.pdbx_seq_one_letter_code
_entity_poly.pdbx_strand_id
1 'polypeptide(L)'
;MKRCKSCLAKADPEHGMCPVCGIGQEKKRNELSPDEKKVRYFARCILGVSGVHVVGLVLCLYVLLIHNPEAAAKGEFVFSPAILATLAILNLALAYGLGRYAFWAYRVATAYYFLLGIVNVVSVQIPAILIALTLLYFIGNGTAKAIFERRALS
;
A
#
# COMPACT_ATOMS: atom_id res chain seq x y z
N MET A 1 -9.79 18.64 -11.52
CA MET A 1 -8.91 17.77 -10.70
C MET A 1 -7.50 18.31 -10.56
N LYS A 2 -7.10 18.72 -9.35
CA LYS A 2 -5.70 19.07 -9.02
C LYS A 2 -5.05 17.94 -8.21
N ARG A 3 -3.72 17.78 -8.32
CA ARG A 3 -2.96 16.83 -7.50
C ARG A 3 -2.55 17.50 -6.19
N CYS A 4 -2.89 16.89 -5.05
CA CYS A 4 -2.52 17.43 -3.76
C CYS A 4 -1.00 17.41 -3.55
N LYS A 5 -0.40 18.54 -3.14
CA LYS A 5 1.04 18.63 -2.86
C LYS A 5 1.45 17.79 -1.64
N SER A 6 0.53 17.57 -0.69
CA SER A 6 0.79 16.81 0.53
C SER A 6 0.67 15.30 0.32
N CYS A 7 -0.50 14.80 -0.08
CA CYS A 7 -0.77 13.35 -0.22
C CYS A 7 -0.69 12.82 -1.66
N LEU A 8 -0.44 13.66 -2.68
CA LEU A 8 -0.42 13.31 -4.11
C LEU A 8 -1.70 12.70 -4.69
N ALA A 9 -2.79 12.62 -3.92
CA ALA A 9 -4.08 12.23 -4.45
C ALA A 9 -4.55 13.23 -5.52
N LYS A 10 -5.15 12.72 -6.60
CA LYS A 10 -5.89 13.53 -7.57
C LYS A 10 -7.33 13.61 -7.09
N ALA A 11 -7.75 14.77 -6.61
CA ALA A 11 -9.10 15.01 -6.15
C ALA A 11 -9.42 16.50 -6.32
N ASP A 12 -10.70 16.84 -6.48
CA ASP A 12 -11.11 18.23 -6.44
C ASP A 12 -11.16 18.69 -4.97
N PRO A 13 -10.54 19.84 -4.66
CA PRO A 13 -10.52 20.33 -3.29
C PRO A 13 -11.90 20.81 -2.87
N GLU A 14 -12.31 20.42 -1.67
CA GLU A 14 -13.53 20.90 -1.03
C GLU A 14 -13.13 22.00 -0.04
N HIS A 15 -13.67 23.20 -0.21
CA HIS A 15 -13.32 24.37 0.63
C HIS A 15 -11.81 24.67 0.70
N GLY A 16 -11.08 24.43 -0.39
CA GLY A 16 -9.61 24.61 -0.46
C GLY A 16 -8.79 23.51 0.22
N MET A 17 -9.44 22.51 0.83
CA MET A 17 -8.83 21.38 1.52
C MET A 17 -8.76 20.14 0.62
N CYS A 18 -7.74 19.31 0.82
CA CYS A 18 -7.71 18.01 0.16
C CYS A 18 -8.68 17.04 0.85
N PRO A 19 -9.64 16.40 0.14
CA PRO A 19 -10.60 15.49 0.77
C PRO A 19 -9.95 14.23 1.35
N VAL A 20 -8.74 13.87 0.92
CA VAL A 20 -8.01 12.69 1.40
C VAL A 20 -7.28 12.95 2.70
N CYS A 21 -6.46 14.00 2.75
CA CYS A 21 -5.57 14.26 3.89
C CYS A 21 -6.01 15.44 4.75
N GLY A 22 -7.05 16.17 4.37
CA GLY A 22 -7.55 17.35 5.08
C GLY A 22 -6.60 18.55 5.10
N ILE A 23 -5.50 18.53 4.33
CA ILE A 23 -4.52 19.63 4.31
C ILE A 23 -4.89 20.62 3.21
N GLY A 24 -4.78 21.92 3.50
CA GLY A 24 -4.99 22.98 2.52
C GLY A 24 -4.06 22.84 1.30
N GLN A 25 -4.63 22.96 0.09
CA GLN A 25 -3.90 22.69 -1.17
C GLN A 25 -2.71 23.61 -1.42
N GLU A 26 -2.79 24.85 -0.94
CA GLU A 26 -1.75 25.86 -1.16
C GLU A 26 -0.72 25.94 -0.03
N LYS A 27 -0.93 25.19 1.06
CA LYS A 27 -0.05 25.21 2.23
C LYS A 27 1.31 24.60 1.90
N LYS A 28 2.38 25.33 2.17
CA LYS A 28 3.76 24.88 1.94
C LYS A 28 4.22 23.95 3.06
N ARG A 29 5.28 23.16 2.80
CA ARG A 29 5.78 22.14 3.74
C ARG A 29 6.23 22.73 5.09
N ASN A 30 6.79 23.93 5.08
CA ASN A 30 7.26 24.65 6.25
C ASN A 30 6.12 25.23 7.10
N GLU A 31 4.93 25.42 6.52
CA GLU A 31 3.76 25.98 7.20
C GLU A 31 2.91 24.88 7.89
N LEU A 32 3.25 23.61 7.69
CA LEU A 32 2.50 22.48 8.23
C LEU A 32 2.65 22.37 9.75
N SER A 33 1.53 22.17 10.45
CA SER A 33 1.50 21.80 11.86
C SER A 33 2.15 20.41 12.08
N PRO A 34 2.54 20.06 13.30
CA PRO A 34 3.04 18.72 13.61
C PRO A 34 2.11 17.59 13.17
N ASP A 35 0.79 17.76 13.36
CA ASP A 35 -0.21 16.76 12.96
C ASP A 35 -0.34 16.66 11.44
N GLU A 36 -0.33 17.78 10.72
CA GLU A 36 -0.34 17.77 9.26
C GLU A 36 0.93 17.13 8.68
N LYS A 37 2.10 17.33 9.31
CA LYS A 37 3.34 16.64 8.94
C LYS A 37 3.22 15.14 9.13
N LYS A 38 2.61 14.69 10.23
CA LYS A 38 2.34 13.27 10.50
C LYS A 38 1.39 12.67 9.46
N VAL A 39 0.26 13.32 9.18
CA VAL A 39 -0.70 12.91 8.14
C VAL A 39 -0.02 12.84 6.78
N ARG A 40 0.76 13.85 6.41
CA ARG A 40 1.53 13.86 5.17
C ARG A 40 2.51 12.69 5.10
N TYR A 41 3.26 12.41 6.16
CA TYR A 41 4.19 11.31 6.23
C TYR A 41 3.49 9.97 5.96
N PHE A 42 2.42 9.67 6.71
CA PHE A 42 1.68 8.42 6.52
C PHE A 42 1.00 8.32 5.16
N ALA A 43 0.47 9.43 4.61
CA ALA A 43 -0.05 9.44 3.25
C ALA A 43 1.02 9.03 2.22
N ARG A 44 2.25 9.55 2.37
CA ARG A 44 3.37 9.16 1.51
C ARG A 44 3.81 7.71 1.73
N CYS A 45 3.82 7.23 2.98
CA CYS A 45 4.10 5.83 3.26
C CYS A 45 3.07 4.91 2.62
N ILE A 46 1.77 5.22 2.69
CA ILE A 46 0.71 4.47 2.01
C ILE A 46 0.96 4.37 0.51
N LEU A 47 1.37 5.48 -0.14
CA LEU A 47 1.76 5.45 -1.55
C LEU A 47 3.03 4.64 -1.80
N GLY A 48 3.99 4.67 -0.89
CA GLY A 48 5.17 3.80 -0.93
C GLY A 48 4.76 2.33 -0.90
N VAL A 49 3.82 1.96 -0.02
CA VAL A 49 3.29 0.59 0.07
C VAL A 49 2.49 0.20 -1.17
N SER A 50 1.72 1.13 -1.76
CA SER A 50 1.12 0.93 -3.08
C SER A 50 2.19 0.61 -4.13
N GLY A 51 3.34 1.31 -4.11
CA GLY A 51 4.49 1.03 -4.97
C GLY A 51 5.11 -0.35 -4.74
N VAL A 52 5.20 -0.82 -3.49
CA VAL A 52 5.65 -2.20 -3.16
C VAL A 52 4.77 -3.24 -3.85
N HIS A 53 3.45 -3.02 -3.88
CA HIS A 53 2.53 -3.90 -4.59
C HIS A 53 2.68 -3.83 -6.12
N VAL A 54 3.04 -2.68 -6.69
CA VAL A 54 3.40 -2.61 -8.11
C VAL A 54 4.64 -3.45 -8.41
N VAL A 55 5.67 -3.39 -7.56
CA VAL A 55 6.87 -4.24 -7.69
C VAL A 55 6.49 -5.72 -7.57
N GLY A 56 5.68 -6.08 -6.57
CA GLY A 56 5.18 -7.45 -6.40
C GLY A 56 4.40 -7.96 -7.61
N LEU A 57 3.54 -7.11 -8.21
CA LEU A 57 2.82 -7.41 -9.45
C LEU A 57 3.79 -7.70 -10.60
N VAL A 58 4.77 -6.81 -10.83
CA VAL A 58 5.76 -6.97 -11.90
C VAL A 58 6.56 -8.25 -11.72
N LEU A 59 6.98 -8.57 -10.50
CA LEU A 59 7.68 -9.82 -10.20
C LEU A 59 6.81 -11.05 -10.48
N CYS A 60 5.53 -11.04 -10.07
CA CYS A 60 4.62 -12.16 -10.36
C CYS A 60 4.43 -12.33 -11.88
N LEU A 61 4.24 -11.25 -12.63
CA LEU A 61 4.08 -11.30 -14.08
C LEU A 61 5.38 -11.72 -14.80
N TYR A 62 6.54 -11.24 -14.35
CA TYR A 62 7.84 -11.66 -14.88
C TYR A 62 8.02 -13.16 -14.73
N VAL A 63 7.76 -13.70 -13.53
CA VAL A 63 7.86 -15.14 -13.29
C VAL A 63 6.84 -15.92 -14.14
N LEU A 64 5.60 -15.44 -14.24
CA LEU A 64 4.53 -16.13 -14.96
C LEU A 64 4.74 -16.13 -16.50
N LEU A 65 5.24 -15.04 -17.06
CA LEU A 65 5.30 -14.82 -18.52
C LEU A 65 6.67 -15.13 -19.13
N ILE A 66 7.75 -14.98 -18.37
CA ILE A 66 9.13 -15.09 -18.88
C ILE A 66 9.81 -16.36 -18.35
N HIS A 67 9.54 -16.74 -17.10
CA HIS A 67 10.04 -18.01 -16.59
C HIS A 67 9.18 -19.18 -17.10
N ASN A 68 9.84 -20.02 -17.90
CA ASN A 68 9.31 -21.08 -18.73
C ASN A 68 8.28 -22.00 -18.01
N PRO A 69 7.13 -22.33 -18.63
CA PRO A 69 6.23 -23.39 -18.13
C PRO A 69 6.92 -24.75 -18.00
N GLU A 70 8.04 -24.98 -18.70
CA GLU A 70 8.87 -26.19 -18.55
C GLU A 70 9.60 -26.28 -17.20
N ALA A 71 9.99 -25.16 -16.58
CA ALA A 71 10.59 -25.14 -15.24
C ALA A 71 9.52 -25.41 -14.16
N ALA A 72 8.29 -24.94 -14.39
CA ALA A 72 7.13 -25.29 -13.57
C ALA A 72 6.75 -26.78 -13.71
N ALA A 73 6.86 -27.35 -14.91
CA ALA A 73 6.63 -28.79 -15.14
C ALA A 73 7.71 -29.69 -14.50
N LYS A 74 8.95 -29.18 -14.35
CA LYS A 74 10.05 -29.85 -13.65
C LYS A 74 10.01 -29.70 -12.11
N GLY A 75 9.03 -28.97 -11.57
CA GLY A 75 8.88 -28.76 -10.12
C GLY A 75 9.91 -27.79 -9.52
N GLU A 76 10.62 -27.03 -10.36
CA GLU A 76 11.65 -26.06 -9.90
C GLU A 76 11.03 -24.76 -9.36
N PHE A 77 9.74 -24.52 -9.65
CA PHE A 77 9.00 -23.38 -9.10
C PHE A 77 8.20 -23.74 -7.86
N VAL A 78 8.41 -22.96 -6.79
CA VAL A 78 7.74 -23.10 -5.49
C VAL A 78 6.22 -22.83 -5.58
N PHE A 79 5.75 -22.10 -6.60
CA PHE A 79 4.34 -21.72 -6.75
C PHE A 79 3.76 -22.13 -8.10
N SER A 80 2.54 -22.66 -8.09
CA SER A 80 1.81 -22.98 -9.32
C SER A 80 1.45 -21.71 -10.11
N PRO A 81 1.28 -21.78 -11.44
CA PRO A 81 0.87 -20.64 -12.25
C PRO A 81 -0.43 -19.98 -11.77
N ALA A 82 -1.37 -20.78 -11.26
CA ALA A 82 -2.62 -20.29 -10.69
C ALA A 82 -2.40 -19.45 -9.42
N ILE A 83 -1.46 -19.84 -8.56
CA ILE A 83 -1.09 -19.07 -7.37
C ILE A 83 -0.43 -17.75 -7.78
N LEU A 84 0.52 -17.79 -8.72
CA LEU A 84 1.19 -16.58 -9.22
C LEU A 84 0.20 -15.59 -9.86
N ALA A 85 -0.74 -16.09 -10.66
CA ALA A 85 -1.81 -15.26 -11.24
C ALA A 85 -2.69 -14.63 -10.16
N THR A 86 -3.06 -15.40 -9.13
CA THR A 86 -3.86 -14.89 -8.01
C THR A 86 -3.10 -13.80 -7.23
N LEU A 87 -1.81 -14.01 -6.96
CA LEU A 87 -0.95 -13.02 -6.31
C LEU A 87 -0.77 -11.77 -7.17
N ALA A 88 -0.64 -11.91 -8.49
CA ALA A 88 -0.59 -10.77 -9.40
C ALA A 88 -1.87 -9.94 -9.31
N ILE A 89 -3.05 -10.57 -9.36
CA ILE A 89 -4.34 -9.89 -9.24
C ILE A 89 -4.47 -9.18 -7.88
N LEU A 90 -4.09 -9.85 -6.79
CA LEU A 90 -4.12 -9.26 -5.45
C LEU A 90 -3.20 -8.03 -5.35
N ASN A 91 -1.97 -8.13 -5.87
CA ASN A 91 -1.03 -7.01 -5.90
C ASN A 91 -1.55 -5.85 -6.75
N LEU A 92 -2.14 -6.13 -7.91
CA LEU A 92 -2.76 -5.10 -8.74
C LEU A 92 -3.91 -4.39 -8.01
N ALA A 93 -4.80 -5.16 -7.36
CA ALA A 93 -5.92 -4.63 -6.60
C ALA A 93 -5.43 -3.74 -5.44
N LEU A 94 -4.47 -4.21 -4.65
CA LEU A 94 -3.90 -3.45 -3.54
C LEU A 94 -3.14 -2.21 -4.02
N ALA A 95 -2.33 -2.32 -5.08
CA ALA A 95 -1.65 -1.17 -5.67
C ALA A 95 -2.66 -0.08 -6.09
N TYR A 96 -3.70 -0.47 -6.83
CA TYR A 96 -4.76 0.43 -7.29
C TYR A 96 -5.52 1.07 -6.11
N GLY A 97 -5.94 0.25 -5.15
CA GLY A 97 -6.77 0.67 -4.03
C GLY A 97 -6.01 1.58 -3.06
N LEU A 98 -4.80 1.21 -2.68
CA LEU A 98 -3.94 2.02 -1.81
C LEU A 98 -3.52 3.32 -2.50
N GLY A 99 -3.22 3.27 -3.81
CA GLY A 99 -2.88 4.46 -4.61
C GLY A 99 -4.01 5.50 -4.69
N ARG A 100 -5.26 5.07 -4.47
CA ARG A 100 -6.44 5.94 -4.38
C ARG A 100 -6.92 6.17 -2.94
N TYR A 101 -6.21 5.67 -1.95
CA TYR A 101 -6.62 5.71 -0.55
C TYR A 101 -8.03 5.15 -0.34
N ALA A 102 -8.36 4.03 -0.98
CA ALA A 102 -9.66 3.39 -0.85
C ALA A 102 -9.77 2.61 0.48
N PHE A 103 -10.88 2.77 1.20
CA PHE A 103 -11.06 2.16 2.52
C PHE A 103 -11.07 0.62 2.48
N TRP A 104 -11.62 0.02 1.41
CA TRP A 104 -11.57 -1.44 1.23
C TRP A 104 -10.11 -1.94 1.13
N ALA A 105 -9.24 -1.18 0.48
CA ALA A 105 -7.84 -1.56 0.28
C ALA A 105 -7.05 -1.51 1.58
N TYR A 106 -7.36 -0.54 2.46
CA TYR A 106 -6.87 -0.51 3.84
C TYR A 106 -7.23 -1.81 4.57
N ARG A 107 -8.51 -2.20 4.58
CA ARG A 107 -8.96 -3.41 5.28
C ARG A 107 -8.26 -4.67 4.76
N VAL A 108 -8.17 -4.80 3.44
CA VAL A 108 -7.50 -5.95 2.80
C VAL A 108 -6.00 -5.95 3.10
N ALA A 109 -5.32 -4.81 2.97
CA ALA A 109 -3.88 -4.72 3.23
C ALA A 109 -3.53 -5.00 4.70
N THR A 110 -4.32 -4.50 5.65
CA THR A 110 -4.13 -4.79 7.07
C THR A 110 -4.26 -6.29 7.35
N ALA A 111 -5.31 -6.94 6.83
CA ALA A 111 -5.47 -8.39 6.99
C ALA A 111 -4.34 -9.16 6.31
N TYR A 112 -3.96 -8.76 5.09
CA TYR A 112 -2.89 -9.39 4.32
C TYR A 112 -1.54 -9.34 5.03
N TYR A 113 -1.13 -8.17 5.52
CA TYR A 113 0.16 -8.04 6.22
C TYR A 113 0.17 -8.69 7.60
N PHE A 114 -0.98 -8.73 8.27
CA PHE A 114 -1.11 -9.48 9.52
C PHE A 114 -0.90 -10.98 9.29
N LEU A 115 -1.58 -11.56 8.28
CA LEU A 115 -1.40 -12.97 7.91
C LEU A 115 0.03 -13.26 7.44
N LEU A 116 0.60 -12.37 6.63
CA LEU A 116 2.00 -12.47 6.20
C LEU A 116 2.95 -12.48 7.39
N GLY A 117 2.71 -11.63 8.39
CA GLY A 117 3.46 -11.61 9.65
C GLY A 117 3.39 -12.96 10.37
N ILE A 118 2.19 -13.51 10.55
CA ILE A 118 1.98 -14.82 11.20
C ILE A 118 2.78 -15.92 10.49
N VAL A 119 2.65 -16.02 9.17
CA VAL A 119 3.35 -17.06 8.38
C VAL A 119 4.87 -16.97 8.55
N ASN A 120 5.41 -15.74 8.55
CA ASN A 120 6.85 -15.53 8.69
C ASN A 120 7.35 -15.73 10.13
N VAL A 121 6.50 -15.48 11.14
CA VAL A 121 6.79 -15.82 12.54
C VAL A 121 6.88 -17.33 12.72
N VAL A 122 5.89 -18.07 12.20
CA VAL A 122 5.87 -19.55 12.25
C VAL A 122 7.10 -20.13 11.54
N SER A 123 7.50 -19.52 10.42
CA SER A 123 8.66 -19.96 9.62
C SER A 123 10.01 -19.38 10.09
N VAL A 124 10.04 -18.60 11.18
CA VAL A 124 11.24 -17.94 11.74
C VAL A 124 12.03 -17.11 10.71
N GLN A 125 11.32 -16.44 9.80
CA GLN A 125 11.93 -15.60 8.76
C GLN A 125 12.09 -14.16 9.25
N ILE A 126 13.09 -13.90 10.09
CA ILE A 126 13.31 -12.61 10.78
C ILE A 126 13.23 -11.39 9.82
N PRO A 127 13.91 -11.36 8.65
CA PRO A 127 13.83 -10.21 7.76
C PRO A 127 12.40 -9.95 7.24
N ALA A 128 11.67 -11.02 6.92
CA ALA A 128 10.30 -10.93 6.43
C ALA A 128 9.32 -10.49 7.53
N ILE A 129 9.56 -10.89 8.78
CA ILE A 129 8.80 -10.40 9.94
C ILE A 129 8.96 -8.88 10.06
N LEU A 130 10.19 -8.35 10.00
CA LEU A 130 10.44 -6.91 10.10
C LEU A 130 9.78 -6.13 8.96
N ILE A 131 9.82 -6.66 7.74
CA ILE A 131 9.14 -6.06 6.58
C ILE A 131 7.62 -6.07 6.82
N ALA A 132 7.03 -7.20 7.20
CA ALA A 132 5.59 -7.30 7.43
C ALA A 132 5.11 -6.33 8.54
N LEU A 133 5.85 -6.24 9.66
CA LEU A 133 5.56 -5.30 10.74
C LEU A 133 5.68 -3.84 10.29
N THR A 134 6.68 -3.51 9.45
CA THR A 134 6.86 -2.16 8.92
C THR A 134 5.72 -1.76 7.98
N LEU A 135 5.31 -2.66 7.08
CA LEU A 135 4.18 -2.43 6.17
C LEU A 135 2.86 -2.31 6.96
N LEU A 136 2.68 -3.18 7.96
CA LEU A 136 1.54 -3.11 8.86
C LEU A 136 1.54 -1.83 9.69
N TYR A 137 2.69 -1.33 10.13
CA TYR A 137 2.79 -0.06 10.83
C TYR A 137 2.36 1.11 9.92
N PHE A 138 2.78 1.12 8.66
CA PHE A 138 2.43 2.21 7.73
C PHE A 138 0.94 2.26 7.35
N ILE A 139 0.25 1.12 7.37
CA ILE A 139 -1.17 1.06 6.98
C ILE A 139 -2.11 0.90 8.17
N GLY A 140 -1.72 0.15 9.19
CA GLY A 140 -2.57 -0.30 10.31
C GLY A 140 -2.66 0.64 11.51
N ASN A 141 -1.99 1.80 11.49
CA ASN A 141 -2.06 2.77 12.60
C ASN A 141 -3.28 3.70 12.50
N GLY A 142 -3.61 4.38 13.61
CA GLY A 142 -4.78 5.27 13.71
C GLY A 142 -4.77 6.45 12.72
N THR A 143 -3.60 7.04 12.42
CA THR A 143 -3.49 8.13 11.45
C THR A 143 -3.73 7.62 10.02
N ALA A 144 -3.16 6.47 9.66
CA ALA A 144 -3.43 5.85 8.37
C ALA A 144 -4.92 5.54 8.21
N LYS A 145 -5.55 4.92 9.22
CA LYS A 145 -7.01 4.67 9.24
C LYS A 145 -7.80 5.96 9.01
N ALA A 146 -7.47 7.04 9.72
CA ALA A 146 -8.15 8.32 9.57
C ALA A 146 -8.03 8.91 8.14
N ILE A 147 -6.90 8.71 7.45
CA ILE A 147 -6.74 9.11 6.03
C ILE A 147 -7.67 8.31 5.11
N PHE A 148 -7.80 7.01 5.33
CA PHE A 148 -8.70 6.16 4.54
C PHE A 148 -10.18 6.46 4.81
N GLU A 149 -10.53 6.83 6.05
CA GLU A 149 -11.88 7.22 6.46
C GLU A 149 -12.23 8.69 6.12
N ARG A 150 -11.28 9.45 5.56
CA ARG A 150 -11.43 10.89 5.26
C ARG A 150 -11.64 11.77 6.50
N ARG A 151 -11.05 11.36 7.63
CA ARG A 151 -11.16 12.01 8.95
C ARG A 151 -9.80 12.43 9.54
N ALA A 152 -8.79 12.61 8.70
CA ALA A 152 -7.41 12.78 9.17
C ALA A 152 -7.18 14.07 9.99
N LEU A 153 -7.98 15.11 9.76
CA LEU A 153 -7.88 16.43 10.40
C LEU A 153 -9.26 17.04 10.68
N SER A 154 -10.30 16.19 10.76
CA SER A 154 -11.68 16.57 11.08
C SER A 154 -11.95 16.45 12.57
#